data_AF-A0A6G0RNT1-F1
#
_entry.id   AF-A0A6G0RNT1-F1
#
_cell.length_a   1.000
_cell.length_b   1.000
_cell.length_c   1.000
_cell.angle_alpha   90.00
_cell.angle_beta   90.00
_cell.angle_gamma   90.00
#
_symmetry.space_group_name_H-M   'P 1'
#
loop_
_entity.id
_entity.type
_entity.pdbx_description
1 polymer ?
#
loop_
_entity_poly.entity_id
_entity_poly.type
_entity_poly.pdbx_seq_one_letter_code
_entity_poly.pdbx_strand_id
1 'polypeptide(L)'
;MGRHRAEIAARQEPEDPDTGADPRVVCLESRLRQQEADFRNLEARFDQAVSERDVLQDQSDHLAEEMRLAGDKIKQLQEDRNDLDRARENAEYELLLTETSLARATETLQQAESQSARPVETSGEASPDLDRLTQERDAAQAAAARAEDRLGAMKEDLQGYQRSFHESSAELNRLRALQTVSTDDLIRTVRERDTARADANRLRGSVSDIGTPPLPLSNFCFSH
;
A
#
# COMPACT_ATOMS: atom_id res chain seq x y z
N MET A 1 -39.12 -17.62 -82.98
CA MET A 1 -37.86 -17.08 -82.43
C MET A 1 -37.62 -15.58 -82.66
N GLY A 2 -38.34 -14.87 -83.55
CA GLY A 2 -38.09 -13.44 -83.82
C GLY A 2 -38.70 -12.43 -82.84
N ARG A 3 -39.82 -12.77 -82.17
CA ARG A 3 -40.58 -11.82 -81.34
C ARG A 3 -39.95 -11.56 -79.97
N HIS A 4 -39.46 -12.61 -79.30
CA HIS A 4 -38.75 -12.48 -78.02
C HIS A 4 -37.38 -11.79 -78.15
N ARG A 5 -36.72 -11.90 -79.31
CA ARG A 5 -35.44 -11.19 -79.52
C ARG A 5 -35.63 -9.68 -79.70
N ALA A 6 -36.74 -9.25 -80.28
CA ALA A 6 -37.09 -7.83 -80.41
C ALA A 6 -37.54 -7.21 -79.07
N GLU A 7 -38.20 -7.99 -78.22
CA GLU A 7 -38.69 -7.55 -76.92
C GLU A 7 -37.56 -7.37 -75.88
N ILE A 8 -36.49 -8.17 -75.99
CA ILE A 8 -35.27 -8.00 -75.19
C ILE A 8 -34.47 -6.77 -75.65
N ALA A 9 -34.40 -6.51 -76.96
CA ALA A 9 -33.75 -5.34 -77.51
C ALA A 9 -34.49 -4.02 -77.19
N ALA A 10 -35.83 -4.05 -77.09
CA ALA A 10 -36.62 -2.87 -76.71
C ALA A 10 -36.50 -2.51 -75.22
N ARG A 11 -36.08 -3.45 -74.36
CA ARG A 11 -35.76 -3.18 -72.94
C ARG A 11 -34.31 -2.73 -72.74
N GLN A 12 -33.48 -2.88 -73.76
CA GLN A 12 -32.14 -2.30 -73.84
C GLN A 12 -32.25 -1.01 -74.66
N GLU A 13 -33.04 -0.06 -74.17
CA GLU A 13 -32.79 1.33 -74.56
C GLU A 13 -31.34 1.66 -74.16
N PRO A 14 -30.57 2.33 -75.02
CA PRO A 14 -29.27 2.83 -74.62
C PRO A 14 -29.49 3.77 -73.42
N GLU A 15 -28.96 3.41 -72.26
CA GLU A 15 -28.91 4.33 -71.13
C GLU A 15 -28.23 5.61 -71.63
N ASP A 16 -28.99 6.70 -71.63
CA ASP A 16 -28.47 8.02 -71.94
C ASP A 16 -27.33 8.29 -70.95
N PRO A 17 -26.08 8.49 -71.41
CA PRO A 17 -24.94 8.72 -70.52
C PRO A 17 -25.02 10.04 -69.74
N ASP A 18 -26.08 10.83 -69.99
CA ASP A 18 -26.37 12.12 -69.35
C ASP A 18 -27.50 12.04 -68.30
N THR A 19 -27.96 10.83 -67.94
CA THR A 19 -28.81 10.67 -66.75
C THR A 19 -27.91 10.77 -65.52
N GLY A 20 -27.57 12.01 -65.12
CA GLY A 20 -26.84 12.27 -63.88
C GLY A 20 -27.45 11.47 -62.73
N ALA A 21 -26.59 10.83 -61.94
CA ALA A 21 -27.01 9.95 -60.85
C ALA A 21 -28.13 10.61 -60.03
N ASP A 22 -29.23 9.89 -59.79
CA ASP A 22 -30.39 10.41 -59.07
C ASP A 22 -29.89 11.14 -57.80
N PRO A 23 -30.16 12.45 -57.65
CA PRO A 23 -29.69 13.24 -56.52
C PRO A 23 -30.04 12.60 -55.16
N ARG A 24 -31.13 11.81 -55.09
CA ARG A 24 -31.49 11.04 -53.89
C ARG A 24 -30.52 9.92 -53.61
N VAL A 25 -30.06 9.21 -54.63
CA VAL A 25 -29.05 8.14 -54.51
C VAL A 25 -27.72 8.74 -54.07
N VAL A 26 -27.28 9.85 -54.68
CA VAL A 26 -26.04 10.56 -54.30
C VAL A 26 -26.09 11.04 -52.84
N CYS A 27 -27.24 11.57 -52.40
CA CYS A 27 -27.46 11.96 -51.02
C CYS A 27 -27.40 10.77 -50.04
N LEU A 28 -28.01 9.63 -50.40
CA LEU A 28 -27.98 8.42 -49.58
C LEU A 28 -26.58 7.82 -49.48
N GLU A 29 -25.83 7.77 -50.59
CA GLU A 29 -24.44 7.31 -50.61
C GLU A 29 -23.53 8.19 -49.76
N SER A 30 -23.70 9.52 -49.84
CA SER A 30 -22.95 10.46 -49.01
C SER A 30 -23.25 10.26 -47.52
N ARG A 31 -24.53 10.01 -47.18
CA ARG A 31 -24.95 9.73 -45.81
C ARG A 31 -24.43 8.39 -45.29
N LEU A 32 -24.38 7.37 -46.14
CA LEU A 32 -23.81 6.07 -45.82
C LEU A 32 -22.31 6.17 -45.54
N ARG A 33 -21.56 6.87 -46.41
CA ARG A 33 -20.11 7.11 -46.20
C ARG A 33 -19.83 7.87 -44.91
N GLN A 34 -20.66 8.87 -44.57
CA GLN A 34 -20.55 9.59 -43.30
C GLN A 34 -20.79 8.64 -42.12
N GLN A 35 -21.84 7.83 -42.18
CA GLN A 35 -22.16 6.89 -41.10
C GLN A 35 -21.07 5.82 -40.92
N GLU A 36 -20.50 5.31 -42.01
CA GLU A 36 -19.34 4.40 -41.96
C GLU A 36 -18.11 5.05 -41.31
N ALA A 37 -17.83 6.32 -41.62
CA ALA A 37 -16.76 7.06 -40.98
C ALA A 37 -17.00 7.26 -39.47
N ASP A 38 -18.25 7.55 -39.08
CA ASP A 38 -18.64 7.70 -37.68
C ASP A 38 -18.50 6.36 -36.92
N PHE A 39 -18.89 5.24 -37.54
CA PHE A 39 -18.70 3.90 -36.97
C PHE A 39 -17.23 3.57 -36.76
N ARG A 40 -16.36 3.82 -37.76
CA ARG A 40 -14.92 3.60 -37.60
C ARG A 40 -14.30 4.48 -36.52
N ASN A 41 -14.77 5.73 -36.38
CA ASN A 41 -14.34 6.60 -35.29
C ASN A 41 -14.76 6.03 -33.92
N LEU A 42 -16.00 5.53 -33.82
CA LEU A 42 -16.50 4.92 -32.60
C LEU A 42 -15.75 3.63 -32.24
N GLU A 43 -15.45 2.79 -33.22
CA GLU A 43 -14.61 1.58 -33.05
C GLU A 43 -13.24 1.95 -32.47
N ALA A 44 -12.55 2.93 -33.07
CA ALA A 44 -11.25 3.38 -32.56
C ALA A 44 -11.32 3.92 -31.13
N ARG A 45 -12.39 4.65 -30.78
CA ARG A 45 -12.62 5.13 -29.41
C ARG A 45 -12.94 4.01 -28.43
N PHE A 46 -13.62 2.96 -28.87
CA PHE A 46 -13.89 1.78 -28.06
C PHE A 46 -12.61 1.00 -27.77
N ASP A 47 -11.77 0.76 -28.79
CA ASP A 47 -10.47 0.11 -28.64
C ASP A 47 -9.56 0.89 -27.68
N GLN A 48 -9.54 2.23 -27.81
CA GLN A 48 -8.85 3.11 -26.87
C GLN A 48 -9.34 2.91 -25.42
N ALA A 49 -10.66 2.92 -25.20
CA ALA A 49 -11.23 2.76 -23.86
C ALA A 49 -10.97 1.37 -23.26
N VAL A 50 -10.94 0.33 -24.11
CA VAL A 50 -10.56 -1.03 -23.73
C VAL A 50 -9.10 -1.06 -23.27
N SER A 51 -8.19 -0.45 -24.04
CA SER A 51 -6.78 -0.37 -23.67
C SER A 51 -6.55 0.40 -22.37
N GLU A 52 -7.25 1.52 -22.17
CA GLU A 52 -7.16 2.31 -20.93
C GLU A 52 -7.67 1.52 -19.72
N ARG A 53 -8.78 0.78 -19.88
CA ARG A 53 -9.30 -0.10 -18.83
C ARG A 53 -8.28 -1.18 -18.47
N ASP A 54 -7.65 -1.81 -19.45
CA ASP A 54 -6.68 -2.89 -19.19
C ASP A 54 -5.48 -2.37 -18.40
N VAL A 55 -4.95 -1.18 -18.74
CA VAL A 55 -3.89 -0.51 -17.97
C VAL A 55 -4.33 -0.20 -16.54
N LEU A 56 -5.56 0.31 -16.35
CA LEU A 56 -6.09 0.60 -15.02
C LEU A 56 -6.29 -0.68 -14.19
N GLN A 57 -6.62 -1.79 -14.84
CA GLN A 57 -6.78 -3.07 -14.18
C GLN A 57 -5.43 -3.62 -13.71
N ASP A 58 -4.39 -3.57 -14.56
CA ASP A 58 -3.03 -3.94 -14.15
C ASP A 58 -2.53 -3.09 -12.97
N GLN A 59 -2.81 -1.79 -12.98
CA GLN A 59 -2.48 -0.89 -11.86
C GLN A 59 -3.26 -1.24 -10.58
N SER A 60 -4.54 -1.58 -10.71
CA SER A 60 -5.37 -2.00 -9.58
C SER A 60 -4.85 -3.30 -8.94
N ASP A 61 -4.49 -4.28 -9.77
CA ASP A 61 -3.95 -5.55 -9.31
C ASP A 61 -2.59 -5.37 -8.62
N HIS A 62 -1.73 -4.51 -9.18
CA HIS A 62 -0.46 -4.14 -8.55
C HIS A 62 -0.66 -3.48 -7.18
N LEU A 63 -1.54 -2.48 -7.08
CA LEU A 63 -1.84 -1.80 -5.83
C LEU A 63 -2.43 -2.75 -4.78
N ALA A 64 -3.28 -3.68 -5.19
CA ALA A 64 -3.84 -4.68 -4.29
C ALA A 64 -2.74 -5.56 -3.66
N GLU A 65 -1.73 -5.94 -4.45
CA GLU A 65 -0.59 -6.71 -3.96
C GLU A 65 0.32 -5.88 -3.04
N GLU A 66 0.59 -4.61 -3.38
CA GLU A 66 1.35 -3.72 -2.49
C GLU A 66 0.65 -3.52 -1.14
N MET A 67 -0.67 -3.33 -1.15
CA MET A 67 -1.49 -3.22 0.06
C MET A 67 -1.47 -4.51 0.89
N ARG A 68 -1.48 -5.67 0.23
CA ARG A 68 -1.36 -6.98 0.89
C ARG A 68 0.01 -7.11 1.58
N LEU A 69 1.10 -6.79 0.87
CA LEU A 69 2.47 -6.83 1.39
C LEU A 69 2.68 -5.84 2.54
N ALA A 70 2.16 -4.61 2.42
CA ALA A 70 2.19 -3.63 3.49
C ALA A 70 1.42 -4.13 4.73
N GLY A 71 0.28 -4.78 4.53
CA GLY A 71 -0.49 -5.42 5.59
C GLY A 71 0.29 -6.52 6.32
N ASP A 72 1.00 -7.39 5.58
CA ASP A 72 1.88 -8.42 6.15
C ASP A 72 3.04 -7.78 6.92
N LYS A 73 3.63 -6.70 6.40
CA LYS A 73 4.72 -5.97 7.08
C LYS A 73 4.26 -5.33 8.39
N ILE A 74 3.04 -4.77 8.43
CA ILE A 74 2.47 -4.20 9.66
C ILE A 74 2.32 -5.30 10.72
N LYS A 75 1.80 -6.48 10.35
CA LYS A 75 1.67 -7.61 11.30
C LYS A 75 3.03 -8.05 11.83
N GLN A 76 4.02 -8.19 10.95
CA GLN A 76 5.37 -8.55 11.34
C GLN A 76 5.96 -7.53 12.33
N LEU A 77 5.85 -6.22 12.04
CA LEU A 77 6.34 -5.18 12.95
C LEU A 77 5.62 -5.19 14.31
N GLN A 78 4.34 -5.57 14.35
CA GLN A 78 3.61 -5.74 15.61
C GLN A 78 4.11 -6.93 16.42
N GLU A 79 4.41 -8.05 15.76
CA GLU A 79 5.00 -9.25 16.38
C GLU A 79 6.41 -8.94 16.91
N ASP A 80 7.27 -8.37 16.07
CA ASP A 80 8.62 -7.95 16.45
C ASP A 80 8.60 -7.02 17.67
N ARG A 81 7.63 -6.11 17.74
CA ARG A 81 7.47 -5.19 18.88
C ARG A 81 7.07 -5.94 20.15
N ASN A 82 6.17 -6.90 20.07
CA ASN A 82 5.78 -7.71 21.23
C ASN A 82 6.96 -8.54 21.75
N ASP A 83 7.79 -9.06 20.85
CA ASP A 83 8.99 -9.80 21.23
C ASP A 83 10.06 -8.88 21.84
N LEU A 84 10.24 -7.67 21.30
CA LEU A 84 11.08 -6.64 21.89
C LEU A 84 10.60 -6.21 23.28
N ASP A 85 9.29 -6.02 23.47
CA ASP A 85 8.71 -5.69 24.77
C ASP A 85 8.98 -6.80 25.79
N ARG A 86 8.80 -8.07 25.39
CA ARG A 86 9.13 -9.22 26.25
C ARG A 86 10.62 -9.29 26.57
N ALA A 87 11.49 -9.06 25.59
CA ALA A 87 12.94 -9.03 25.79
C ALA A 87 13.36 -7.91 26.74
N ARG A 88 12.74 -6.72 26.60
CA ARG A 88 12.94 -5.58 27.51
C ARG A 88 12.54 -5.92 28.93
N GLU A 89 11.34 -6.47 29.15
CA GLU A 89 10.86 -6.88 30.48
C GLU A 89 11.80 -7.89 31.15
N ASN A 90 12.30 -8.87 30.40
CA ASN A 90 13.29 -9.83 30.90
C ASN A 90 14.60 -9.14 31.30
N ALA A 91 15.10 -8.21 30.47
CA ALA A 91 16.31 -7.46 30.77
C ALA A 91 16.14 -6.56 32.01
N GLU A 92 14.99 -5.91 32.17
CA GLU A 92 14.65 -5.12 33.36
C GLU A 92 14.62 -5.99 34.63
N TYR A 93 14.10 -7.22 34.55
CA TYR A 93 14.10 -8.16 35.65
C TYR A 93 15.52 -8.59 36.07
N GLU A 94 16.37 -8.95 35.10
CA GLU A 94 17.75 -9.33 35.37
C GLU A 94 18.61 -8.15 35.87
N LEU A 95 18.33 -6.93 35.39
CA LEU A 95 18.95 -5.71 35.89
C LEU A 95 18.66 -5.55 37.38
N LEU A 96 17.40 -5.65 37.80
CA LEU A 96 16.99 -5.56 39.21
C LEU A 96 17.67 -6.62 40.08
N LEU A 97 17.79 -7.86 39.58
CA LEU A 97 18.48 -8.93 40.29
C LEU A 97 19.98 -8.61 40.48
N THR A 98 20.60 -8.05 39.45
CA THR A 98 22.02 -7.66 39.46
C THR A 98 22.27 -6.46 40.37
N GLU A 99 21.39 -5.44 40.34
CA GLU A 99 21.45 -4.29 41.25
C GLU A 99 21.33 -4.74 42.72
N THR A 100 20.40 -5.66 43.00
CA THR A 100 20.24 -6.24 44.35
C THR A 100 21.49 -7.01 44.78
N SER A 101 22.10 -7.76 43.86
CA SER A 101 23.33 -8.51 44.13
C SER A 101 24.52 -7.58 44.37
N LEU A 102 24.64 -6.48 43.61
CA LEU A 102 25.66 -5.46 43.79
C LEU A 102 25.50 -4.76 45.15
N ALA A 103 24.27 -4.40 45.54
CA ALA A 103 24.00 -3.80 46.84
C ALA A 103 24.49 -4.70 47.97
N ARG A 104 24.16 -6.00 47.92
CA ARG A 104 24.65 -6.99 48.91
C ARG A 104 26.17 -7.12 48.90
N ALA A 105 26.81 -7.20 47.72
CA ALA A 105 28.27 -7.29 47.63
C ALA A 105 28.94 -6.05 48.24
N THR A 106 28.37 -4.87 48.01
CA THR A 106 28.87 -3.61 48.56
C THR A 106 28.71 -3.56 50.08
N GLU A 107 27.58 -4.03 50.63
CA GLU A 107 27.39 -4.17 52.08
C GLU A 107 28.41 -5.13 52.70
N THR A 108 28.67 -6.28 52.07
CA THR A 108 29.67 -7.23 52.57
C THR A 108 31.08 -6.66 52.54
N LEU A 109 31.42 -5.88 51.51
CA LEU A 109 32.69 -5.17 51.41
C LEU A 109 32.85 -4.18 52.56
N GLN A 110 31.84 -3.32 52.80
CA GLN A 110 31.85 -2.34 53.90
C GLN A 110 31.99 -3.03 55.26
N GLN A 111 31.34 -4.18 55.45
CA GLN A 111 31.45 -4.96 56.68
C GLN A 111 32.85 -5.54 56.87
N ALA A 112 33.46 -6.12 55.83
CA ALA A 112 34.83 -6.65 55.88
C ALA A 112 35.85 -5.54 56.15
N GLU A 113 35.71 -4.38 55.48
CA GLU A 113 36.53 -3.19 55.71
C GLU A 113 36.44 -2.72 57.17
N SER A 114 35.21 -2.62 57.71
CA SER A 114 34.97 -2.24 59.10
C SER A 114 35.58 -3.22 60.11
N GLN A 115 35.57 -4.52 59.82
CA GLN A 115 36.18 -5.54 60.66
C GLN A 115 37.72 -5.50 60.60
N SER A 116 38.29 -5.23 59.43
CA SER A 116 39.75 -5.07 59.27
C SER A 116 40.30 -3.82 59.97
N ALA A 117 39.49 -2.76 60.07
CA ALA A 117 39.85 -1.49 60.69
C ALA A 117 39.74 -1.51 62.23
N ARG A 118 39.18 -2.58 62.83
CA ARG A 118 39.09 -2.71 64.30
C ARG A 118 40.49 -2.96 64.88
N PRO A 119 40.93 -2.18 65.89
CA PRO A 119 42.22 -2.38 66.52
C PRO A 119 42.27 -3.75 67.22
N VAL A 120 43.29 -4.54 66.89
CA VAL A 120 43.61 -5.81 67.55
C VAL A 120 44.07 -5.50 68.97
N GLU A 121 43.19 -5.66 69.96
CA GLU A 121 43.61 -5.79 71.33
C GLU A 121 44.05 -7.23 71.60
N THR A 122 45.38 -7.42 71.66
CA THR A 122 46.12 -8.58 72.19
C THR A 122 45.89 -9.92 71.47
N SER A 123 46.84 -10.46 70.70
CA SER A 123 47.94 -11.31 71.21
C SER A 123 48.79 -11.79 70.01
N GLY A 124 50.11 -11.94 70.22
CA GLY A 124 51.15 -11.98 69.17
C GLY A 124 51.34 -13.28 68.38
N GLU A 125 50.29 -13.81 67.75
CA GLU A 125 50.44 -14.77 66.65
C GLU A 125 49.98 -14.11 65.34
N ALA A 126 50.72 -14.33 64.24
CA ALA A 126 50.31 -13.87 62.91
C ALA A 126 48.92 -14.45 62.62
N SER A 127 47.90 -13.60 62.70
CA SER A 127 46.53 -14.05 62.86
C SER A 127 45.96 -14.55 61.52
N PRO A 128 45.67 -15.85 61.35
CA PRO A 128 45.02 -16.38 60.15
C PRO A 128 43.65 -15.74 59.85
N ASP A 129 43.09 -14.99 60.80
CA ASP A 129 41.89 -14.17 60.64
C ASP A 129 42.10 -12.95 59.72
N LEU A 130 43.30 -12.34 59.71
CA LEU A 130 43.58 -11.17 58.87
C LEU A 130 43.73 -11.56 57.39
N ASP A 131 44.42 -12.68 57.13
CA ASP A 131 44.56 -13.23 55.79
C ASP A 131 43.19 -13.64 55.22
N ARG A 132 42.34 -14.24 56.05
CA ARG A 132 40.95 -14.57 55.70
C ARG A 132 40.12 -13.32 55.37
N LEU A 133 40.17 -12.28 56.20
CA LEU A 133 39.46 -11.02 55.95
C LEU A 133 39.94 -10.32 54.67
N THR A 134 41.25 -10.36 54.40
CA THR A 134 41.82 -9.83 53.16
C THR A 134 41.30 -10.59 51.94
N GLN A 135 41.25 -11.92 52.02
CA GLN A 135 40.68 -12.76 50.97
C GLN A 135 39.17 -12.50 50.76
N GLU A 136 38.39 -12.33 51.84
CA GLU A 136 36.97 -12.01 51.77
C GLU A 136 36.72 -10.64 51.11
N ARG A 137 37.52 -9.62 51.43
CA ARG A 137 37.49 -8.31 50.78
C ARG A 137 37.79 -8.41 49.28
N ASP A 138 38.89 -9.08 48.91
CA ASP A 138 39.29 -9.20 47.51
C ASP A 138 38.25 -9.95 46.68
N ALA A 139 37.62 -10.98 47.28
CA ALA A 139 36.50 -11.69 46.68
C ALA A 139 35.26 -10.81 46.51
N ALA A 140 34.89 -10.03 47.53
CA ALA A 140 33.77 -9.09 47.47
C ALA A 140 34.00 -7.99 46.43
N GLN A 141 35.23 -7.46 46.34
CA GLN A 141 35.61 -6.44 45.36
C GLN A 141 35.59 -7.00 43.92
N ALA A 142 36.08 -8.22 43.71
CA ALA A 142 35.97 -8.90 42.42
C ALA A 142 34.51 -9.20 42.04
N ALA A 143 33.65 -9.51 43.02
CA ALA A 143 32.22 -9.72 42.79
C ALA A 143 31.50 -8.41 42.43
N ALA A 144 31.81 -7.30 43.12
CA ALA A 144 31.27 -5.97 42.82
C ALA A 144 31.64 -5.51 41.41
N ALA A 145 32.93 -5.59 41.04
CA ALA A 145 33.39 -5.21 39.70
C ALA A 145 32.66 -5.99 38.59
N ARG A 146 32.50 -7.32 38.76
CA ARG A 146 31.75 -8.15 37.79
C ARG A 146 30.28 -7.78 37.71
N ALA A 147 29.65 -7.37 38.82
CA ALA A 147 28.26 -6.96 38.84
C ALA A 147 28.09 -5.58 38.18
N GLU A 148 29.03 -4.65 38.39
CA GLU A 148 29.06 -3.36 37.70
C GLU A 148 29.22 -3.50 36.19
N ASP A 149 30.16 -4.33 35.73
CA ASP A 149 30.35 -4.63 34.30
C ASP A 149 29.06 -5.18 33.67
N ARG A 150 28.38 -6.11 34.36
CA ARG A 150 27.10 -6.68 33.91
C ARG A 150 25.99 -5.64 33.86
N LEU A 151 25.90 -4.75 34.85
CA LEU A 151 24.93 -3.65 34.84
C LEU A 151 25.17 -2.69 33.68
N GLY A 152 26.43 -2.42 33.34
CA GLY A 152 26.79 -1.62 32.17
C GLY A 152 26.23 -2.22 30.88
N ALA A 153 26.52 -3.49 30.63
CA ALA A 153 26.03 -4.21 29.45
C ALA A 153 24.49 -4.24 29.39
N MET A 154 23.81 -4.56 30.50
CA MET A 154 22.34 -4.60 30.56
C MET A 154 21.70 -3.22 30.28
N LYS A 155 22.33 -2.13 30.72
CA LYS A 155 21.85 -0.77 30.44
C LYS A 155 21.99 -0.40 28.96
N GLU A 156 23.09 -0.78 28.33
CA GLU A 156 23.30 -0.60 26.89
C GLU A 156 22.27 -1.39 26.07
N ASP A 157 22.01 -2.63 26.44
CA ASP A 157 20.98 -3.48 25.82
C ASP A 157 19.59 -2.85 25.95
N LEU A 158 19.23 -2.37 27.15
CA LEU A 158 17.95 -1.68 27.39
C LEU A 158 17.79 -0.44 26.51
N GLN A 159 18.86 0.35 26.37
CA GLN A 159 18.87 1.51 25.49
C GLN A 159 18.79 1.11 24.01
N GLY A 160 19.36 -0.04 23.64
CA GLY A 160 19.19 -0.68 22.34
C GLY A 160 17.72 -0.98 22.04
N TYR A 161 17.04 -1.69 22.95
CA TYR A 161 15.62 -2.02 22.80
C TYR A 161 14.73 -0.77 22.67
N GLN A 162 14.99 0.26 23.48
CA GLN A 162 14.26 1.52 23.39
C GLN A 162 14.38 2.16 22.00
N ARG A 163 15.60 2.21 21.43
CA ARG A 163 15.81 2.73 20.07
C ARG A 163 15.04 1.93 19.03
N SER A 164 15.17 0.61 19.04
CA SER A 164 14.47 -0.28 18.11
C SER A 164 12.95 -0.13 18.20
N PHE A 165 12.41 0.02 19.41
CA PHE A 165 10.97 0.25 19.61
C PHE A 165 10.50 1.57 18.98
N HIS A 166 11.29 2.65 19.11
CA HIS A 166 10.96 3.95 18.53
C HIS A 166 11.01 3.90 16.99
N GLU A 167 12.04 3.27 16.43
CA GLU A 167 12.18 3.09 14.98
C GLU A 167 11.04 2.25 14.40
N SER A 168 10.72 1.12 15.03
CA SER A 168 9.60 0.27 14.63
C SER A 168 8.26 1.02 14.72
N SER A 169 8.06 1.82 15.77
CA SER A 169 6.86 2.64 15.93
C SER A 169 6.75 3.73 14.86
N ALA A 170 7.87 4.36 14.48
CA ALA A 170 7.88 5.36 13.41
C ALA A 170 7.50 4.75 12.06
N GLU A 171 8.05 3.57 11.73
CA GLU A 171 7.75 2.88 10.48
C GLU A 171 6.30 2.38 10.43
N LEU A 172 5.80 1.82 11.54
CA LEU A 172 4.42 1.37 11.64
C LEU A 172 3.44 2.55 11.47
N ASN A 173 3.74 3.71 12.06
CA ASN A 173 2.94 4.92 11.85
C ASN A 173 3.00 5.42 10.40
N ARG A 174 4.16 5.33 9.75
CA ARG A 174 4.33 5.68 8.33
C ARG A 174 3.48 4.79 7.43
N LEU A 175 3.52 3.47 7.64
CA LEU A 175 2.72 2.51 6.86
C LEU A 175 1.22 2.71 7.07
N ARG A 176 0.78 2.96 8.31
CA ARG A 176 -0.63 3.30 8.58
C ARG A 176 -1.08 4.58 7.86
N ALA A 177 -0.24 5.62 7.87
CA ALA A 177 -0.56 6.86 7.17
C ALA A 177 -0.68 6.65 5.65
N LEU A 178 0.24 5.88 5.05
CA LEU A 178 0.17 5.51 3.64
C LEU A 178 -1.09 4.71 3.33
N GLN A 179 -1.45 3.75 4.18
CA GLN A 179 -2.67 2.96 4.04
C GLN A 179 -3.92 3.84 4.04
N THR A 180 -3.99 4.83 4.93
CA THR A 180 -5.11 5.79 4.99
C THR A 180 -5.21 6.59 3.69
N VAL A 181 -4.11 7.19 3.24
CA VAL A 181 -4.08 7.97 1.98
C VAL A 181 -4.47 7.10 0.79
N SER A 182 -3.92 5.90 0.68
CA SER A 182 -4.24 4.98 -0.42
C SER A 182 -5.71 4.55 -0.40
N THR A 183 -6.31 4.37 0.79
CA THR A 183 -7.72 4.02 0.93
C THR A 183 -8.62 5.19 0.53
N ASP A 184 -8.27 6.41 0.92
CA ASP A 184 -9.01 7.61 0.55
C ASP A 184 -8.97 7.86 -0.96
N ASP A 185 -7.79 7.68 -1.57
CA ASP A 185 -7.62 7.77 -3.02
C ASP A 185 -8.46 6.73 -3.76
N LEU A 186 -8.50 5.49 -3.27
CA LEU A 186 -9.36 4.44 -3.82
C LEU A 186 -10.85 4.78 -3.71
N ILE A 187 -11.29 5.33 -2.56
CA ILE A 187 -12.67 5.77 -2.36
C ILE A 187 -13.01 6.89 -3.36
N ARG A 188 -12.10 7.83 -3.59
CA ARG A 188 -12.27 8.92 -4.57
C ARG A 188 -12.42 8.36 -5.98
N THR A 189 -11.50 7.51 -6.44
CA THR A 189 -11.53 6.98 -7.81
C THR A 189 -12.78 6.13 -8.07
N VAL A 190 -13.22 5.34 -7.09
CA VAL A 190 -14.48 4.59 -7.17
C VAL A 190 -15.68 5.52 -7.33
N ARG A 191 -15.74 6.63 -6.57
CA ARG A 191 -16.81 7.62 -6.68
C ARG A 191 -16.82 8.32 -8.04
N GLU A 192 -15.66 8.75 -8.53
CA GLU A 192 -15.52 9.41 -9.84
C GLU A 192 -16.02 8.49 -10.97
N ARG A 193 -15.62 7.22 -10.93
CA ARG A 193 -16.10 6.20 -11.88
C ARG A 193 -17.61 6.02 -11.81
N ASP A 194 -18.18 5.92 -10.62
CA ASP A 194 -19.62 5.69 -10.43
C ASP A 194 -20.44 6.92 -10.91
N THR A 195 -19.93 8.13 -10.70
CA THR A 195 -20.49 9.37 -11.28
C THR A 195 -20.43 9.35 -12.80
N ALA A 196 -19.26 9.05 -13.39
CA ALA A 196 -19.11 8.96 -14.84
C ALA A 196 -20.06 7.91 -15.46
N ARG A 197 -20.28 6.78 -14.77
CA ARG A 197 -21.24 5.75 -15.19
C ARG A 197 -22.69 6.25 -15.12
N ALA A 198 -23.06 7.00 -14.08
CA ALA A 198 -24.39 7.58 -13.96
C ALA A 198 -24.66 8.61 -15.09
N ASP A 199 -23.67 9.45 -15.41
CA ASP A 199 -23.77 10.44 -16.48
C ASP A 199 -23.88 9.77 -17.86
N ALA A 200 -23.08 8.73 -18.11
CA ALA A 200 -23.20 7.94 -19.34
C ALA A 200 -24.59 7.29 -19.49
N ASN A 201 -25.17 6.79 -18.39
CA ASN A 201 -26.52 6.24 -18.39
C ASN A 201 -27.59 7.31 -18.71
N ARG A 202 -27.44 8.53 -18.17
CA ARG A 202 -28.34 9.66 -18.49
C ARG A 202 -28.27 10.05 -19.96
N LEU A 203 -27.05 10.22 -20.49
CA LEU A 203 -26.84 10.56 -21.90
C LEU A 203 -27.46 9.51 -22.83
N ARG A 204 -27.29 8.21 -22.51
CA ARG A 204 -27.92 7.13 -23.27
C ARG A 204 -29.44 7.22 -23.25
N GLY A 205 -30.06 7.54 -22.12
CA GLY A 205 -31.51 7.76 -22.03
C GLY A 205 -31.97 8.94 -22.90
N SER A 206 -31.27 10.06 -22.84
CA SER A 206 -31.58 11.25 -23.65
C SER A 206 -31.41 11.03 -25.16
N VAL A 207 -30.44 10.21 -25.57
CA VAL A 207 -30.29 9.81 -26.99
C VAL A 207 -31.44 8.89 -27.43
N SER A 208 -31.91 7.98 -26.57
CA SER A 208 -33.09 7.15 -26.85
C SER A 208 -34.36 7.99 -27.00
N ASP A 209 -34.51 9.08 -26.24
CA ASP A 209 -35.66 10.00 -26.35
C ASP A 209 -35.66 10.80 -27.67
N ILE A 210 -34.49 11.14 -28.20
CA ILE A 210 -34.32 11.79 -29.51
C ILE A 210 -34.60 10.85 -30.69
N GLY A 211 -34.47 9.52 -30.47
CA GLY A 211 -34.70 8.48 -31.49
C GLY A 211 -36.16 8.15 -31.80
N THR A 212 -37.13 8.81 -31.15
CA THR A 212 -38.55 8.67 -31.49
C THR A 212 -38.99 9.86 -32.35
N PRO A 213 -38.92 9.78 -33.69
CA PRO A 213 -39.41 10.88 -34.52
C PRO A 213 -40.93 11.00 -34.34
N PRO A 214 -41.49 12.21 -34.12
CA PRO A 214 -42.89 12.44 -34.45
C PRO A 214 -43.06 12.16 -35.95
N LEU A 215 -44.12 11.42 -36.29
CA LEU A 215 -44.51 11.07 -37.67
C LEU A 215 -44.32 12.27 -38.63
N PRO A 216 -43.84 12.06 -39.86
CA PRO A 216 -43.47 13.17 -40.73
C PRO A 216 -44.72 13.93 -41.19
N LEU A 217 -44.86 15.17 -40.74
CA LEU A 217 -45.57 16.19 -41.50
C LEU A 217 -44.65 16.61 -42.65
N SER A 218 -44.75 15.92 -43.77
CA SER A 218 -44.13 16.34 -45.02
C SER A 218 -44.81 17.61 -45.52
N ASN A 219 -44.24 18.75 -45.21
CA ASN A 219 -44.38 19.97 -46.02
C ASN A 219 -43.03 20.71 -46.03
N PHE A 220 -42.69 21.22 -47.21
CA PHE A 220 -41.55 22.08 -47.56
C PHE A 220 -40.24 21.39 -47.95
N CYS A 221 -40.09 21.19 -49.27
CA CYS A 221 -38.99 21.81 -50.01
C CYS A 221 -39.59 22.43 -51.29
N PHE A 222 -39.62 23.76 -51.36
CA PHE A 222 -39.97 24.54 -52.54
C PHE A 222 -38.72 25.28 -53.03
N SER A 223 -38.61 25.35 -54.37
CA SER A 223 -37.84 26.27 -55.21
C SER A 223 -36.30 26.10 -55.20
N HIS A 224 -35.59 26.21 -56.33
CA HIS A 224 -35.87 26.91 -57.59
C HIS A 224 -35.30 26.18 -58.81
#